data_AF-A0A803KTR8-F1
#
_entry.id   AF-A0A803KTR8-F1
#
_cell.length_a   1.000
_cell.length_b   1.000
_cell.length_c   1.000
_cell.angle_alpha   90.00
_cell.angle_beta   90.00
_cell.angle_gamma   90.00
#
_symmetry.space_group_name_H-M   'P 1'
#
loop_
_entity.id
_entity.type
_entity.pdbx_description
1 polymer ?
#
loop_
_entity_poly.entity_id
_entity_poly.type
_entity_poly.pdbx_seq_one_letter_code
_entity_poly.pdbx_strand_id
1 'polypeptide(L)'
;MWLGFTGFMENLLQEEVEIMESMELERDWVLKFSDDFRVLIGEDGSKMLELVRWDPALAVTALEREFMVDEEKVKKAFKFPVKHGKELDLEDDDVRRLNLLNTLPLVSPYSDGWKHELSSLEAEKYRVGVIHEFLSLTLEKKASIHHIVEFKEEFSLTKHTYQMLKKQPRTFYLAGTEMNWVVFLKDGYDENGNLIQKDPQQERWGKMLEDLDALAGTISYKHCSNPDGMTRPILLVTASVDKILLKKPIRIDADLSLVGAVHGLGGHPWRCSLKCCNHHKTVLFYMLCIYLWVDGFDEKKIDGSQMSNSVALVANFTFVARDGETGKSSPINHISPETTQEKLLWEQAEARNKMRRLKRAEQNKEKNKKVVSRIDKLLAEGQEFVDLPALADMDSILIRDTCQQSSMICQPQQQNVHGRIFGGYLMRKASELAFSTAYTFDGASPRFVEVDHVYFVKPVDVGNFLRMKSCTPVFSIPNF
;
A
#
# COMPACT_ATOMS: atom_id res chain seq x y z
N MET A 1 7.59 47.09 -7.02
CA MET A 1 7.02 46.20 -8.06
C MET A 1 6.29 45.10 -7.32
N TRP A 2 5.02 45.34 -7.02
CA TRP A 2 4.14 44.36 -6.39
C TRP A 2 3.65 43.43 -7.50
N LEU A 3 4.06 42.17 -7.48
CA LEU A 3 3.53 41.15 -8.38
C LEU A 3 2.30 40.54 -7.69
N GLY A 4 1.13 40.92 -8.18
CA GLY A 4 -0.15 40.40 -7.71
C GLY A 4 -0.30 38.92 -8.06
N PHE A 5 -0.29 38.07 -7.04
CA PHE A 5 -0.69 36.67 -7.09
C PHE A 5 -1.92 36.40 -6.20
N THR A 6 -2.71 37.43 -5.88
CA THR A 6 -3.83 37.31 -4.93
C THR A 6 -4.92 36.40 -5.47
N GLY A 7 -5.37 36.56 -6.72
CA GLY A 7 -6.45 35.73 -7.28
C GLY A 7 -6.09 34.25 -7.49
N PHE A 8 -4.82 33.92 -7.78
CA PHE A 8 -4.39 32.52 -7.91
C PHE A 8 -4.21 31.85 -6.54
N MET A 9 -3.67 32.57 -5.55
CA MET A 9 -3.55 32.07 -4.18
C MET A 9 -4.91 31.98 -3.49
N GLU A 10 -5.83 32.91 -3.75
CA GLU A 10 -7.22 32.84 -3.28
C GLU A 10 -7.93 31.64 -3.93
N ASN A 11 -7.76 31.41 -5.24
CA ASN A 11 -8.31 30.20 -5.87
C ASN A 11 -7.67 28.90 -5.37
N LEU A 12 -6.38 28.90 -5.04
CA LEU A 12 -5.71 27.72 -4.48
C LEU A 12 -6.14 27.46 -3.03
N LEU A 13 -6.33 28.51 -2.23
CA LEU A 13 -6.90 28.42 -0.89
C LEU A 13 -8.36 28.01 -0.95
N GLN A 14 -9.10 28.44 -1.97
CA GLN A 14 -10.50 28.07 -2.16
C GLN A 14 -10.63 26.65 -2.71
N GLU A 15 -9.72 26.21 -3.58
CA GLU A 15 -9.57 24.80 -3.98
C GLU A 15 -9.08 23.95 -2.82
N GLU A 16 -8.20 24.43 -1.94
CA GLU A 16 -7.73 23.71 -0.75
C GLU A 16 -8.84 23.62 0.32
N VAL A 17 -9.64 24.67 0.47
CA VAL A 17 -10.86 24.68 1.29
C VAL A 17 -11.93 23.79 0.66
N GLU A 18 -12.13 23.80 -0.66
CA GLU A 18 -13.01 22.86 -1.37
C GLU A 18 -12.49 21.43 -1.28
N ILE A 19 -11.17 21.21 -1.27
CA ILE A 19 -10.54 19.89 -1.10
C ILE A 19 -10.75 19.42 0.34
N MET A 20 -10.55 20.28 1.34
CA MET A 20 -10.85 20.02 2.75
C MET A 20 -12.35 19.84 3.00
N GLU A 21 -13.21 20.55 2.29
CA GLU A 21 -14.66 20.37 2.34
C GLU A 21 -15.09 19.10 1.60
N SER A 22 -14.40 18.72 0.52
CA SER A 22 -14.56 17.49 -0.27
C SER A 22 -13.92 16.25 0.35
N MET A 23 -13.21 16.39 1.48
CA MET A 23 -12.94 15.29 2.41
C MET A 23 -14.24 14.89 3.14
N GLU A 24 -15.35 14.82 2.39
CA GLU A 24 -16.72 14.43 2.73
C GLU A 24 -16.85 13.00 3.26
N LEU A 25 -15.74 12.27 3.42
CA LEU A 25 -15.70 11.01 4.15
C LEU A 25 -16.16 11.19 5.62
N GLU A 26 -15.87 12.32 6.26
CA GLU A 26 -16.34 12.60 7.62
C GLU A 26 -17.83 12.97 7.68
N ARG A 27 -18.38 13.65 6.65
CA ARG A 27 -19.81 14.03 6.67
C ARG A 27 -20.72 12.86 6.35
N ASP A 28 -20.40 12.04 5.34
CA ASP A 28 -21.26 10.91 4.96
C ASP A 28 -21.26 9.80 6.02
N TRP A 29 -20.13 9.54 6.67
CA TRP A 29 -20.09 8.57 7.78
C TRP A 29 -20.85 9.06 9.01
N VAL A 30 -20.67 10.32 9.40
CA VAL A 30 -21.41 10.87 10.55
C VAL A 30 -22.90 10.98 10.26
N LEU A 31 -23.31 11.24 9.01
CA LEU A 31 -24.71 11.17 8.61
C LEU A 31 -25.26 9.74 8.68
N LYS A 32 -24.48 8.74 8.24
CA LYS A 32 -24.84 7.32 8.28
C LYS A 32 -24.95 6.76 9.70
N PHE A 33 -24.14 7.28 10.63
CA PHE A 33 -24.14 6.94 12.06
C PHE A 33 -24.55 8.14 12.92
N SER A 34 -25.54 8.90 12.47
CA SER A 34 -25.96 10.16 13.14
C SER A 34 -26.57 9.95 14.53
N ASP A 35 -26.99 8.72 14.83
CA ASP A 35 -27.41 8.31 16.17
C ASP A 35 -26.23 8.08 17.12
N ASP A 36 -25.03 7.80 16.59
CA ASP A 36 -23.83 7.46 17.36
C ASP A 36 -22.81 8.60 17.41
N PHE A 37 -22.67 9.39 16.34
CA PHE A 37 -21.68 10.47 16.23
C PHE A 37 -22.27 11.81 15.83
N ARG A 38 -21.65 12.91 16.31
CA ARG A 38 -22.04 14.28 16.00
C ARG A 38 -20.81 15.16 15.82
N VAL A 39 -20.82 16.02 14.80
CA VAL A 39 -19.76 17.03 14.64
C VAL A 39 -20.08 18.24 15.50
N LEU A 40 -19.15 18.63 16.36
CA LEU A 40 -19.14 19.87 17.11
C LEU A 40 -18.12 20.85 16.51
N ILE A 41 -18.35 22.14 16.71
CA ILE A 41 -17.39 23.19 16.38
C ILE A 41 -16.95 23.79 17.71
N GLY A 42 -15.67 23.63 18.03
CA GLY A 42 -15.04 24.20 19.22
C GLY A 42 -15.05 25.72 19.19
N GLU A 43 -14.83 26.34 20.35
CA GLU A 43 -14.80 27.80 20.49
C GLU A 43 -13.70 28.47 19.66
N ASP A 44 -12.66 27.73 19.28
CA ASP A 44 -11.56 28.12 18.40
C ASP A 44 -11.83 27.87 16.91
N GLY A 45 -13.01 27.36 16.56
CA GLY A 45 -13.40 26.99 15.20
C GLY A 45 -12.91 25.60 14.75
N SER A 46 -12.25 24.83 15.63
CA SER A 46 -11.87 23.45 15.33
C SER A 46 -13.11 22.55 15.23
N LYS A 47 -13.12 21.64 14.26
CA LYS A 47 -14.18 20.62 14.15
C LYS A 47 -13.80 19.43 15.02
N MET A 48 -14.68 19.06 15.95
CA MET A 48 -14.51 17.91 16.83
C MET A 48 -15.61 16.89 16.56
N LEU A 49 -15.32 15.60 16.76
CA LEU A 49 -16.32 14.54 16.66
C LEU A 49 -16.72 14.08 18.06
N GLU A 50 -17.98 14.29 18.41
CA GLU A 50 -18.60 13.82 19.64
C GLU A 50 -19.23 12.44 19.42
N LEU A 51 -18.93 11.50 20.33
CA LEU A 51 -19.66 10.23 20.43
C LEU A 51 -20.93 10.46 21.26
N VAL A 52 -22.08 10.49 20.59
CA VAL A 52 -23.41 10.71 21.20
C VAL A 52 -23.89 9.45 21.91
N ARG A 53 -23.71 8.31 21.26
CA ARG A 53 -24.13 7.02 21.75
C ARG A 53 -23.05 5.99 21.50
N TRP A 54 -22.91 5.11 22.47
CA TRP A 54 -21.91 4.06 22.48
C TRP A 54 -22.64 2.72 22.63
N ASP A 55 -22.23 1.73 21.83
CA ASP A 55 -22.69 0.35 21.95
C ASP A 55 -21.80 -0.43 22.93
N PRO A 56 -22.33 -0.88 24.09
CA PRO A 56 -21.59 -1.71 25.04
C PRO A 56 -21.08 -3.04 24.48
N ALA A 57 -21.52 -3.49 23.29
CA ALA A 57 -20.98 -4.67 22.64
C ALA A 57 -19.67 -4.38 21.87
N LEU A 58 -19.48 -3.16 21.38
CA LEU A 58 -18.25 -2.72 20.70
C LEU A 58 -17.16 -2.33 21.69
N ALA A 59 -17.59 -2.08 22.92
CA ALA A 59 -16.87 -1.63 24.09
C ALA A 59 -15.80 -2.52 24.70
N VAL A 60 -15.37 -3.52 23.96
CA VAL A 60 -14.63 -4.64 24.52
C VAL A 60 -13.20 -4.51 24.03
N THR A 61 -12.30 -4.22 24.96
CA THR A 61 -10.87 -4.10 24.71
C THR A 61 -10.29 -5.34 24.08
N ALA A 62 -9.13 -5.19 23.41
CA ALA A 62 -8.36 -6.33 22.91
C ALA A 62 -8.10 -7.37 24.02
N LEU A 63 -7.86 -6.91 25.26
CA LEU A 63 -7.64 -7.75 26.44
C LEU A 63 -8.92 -8.47 26.90
N GLU A 64 -10.06 -7.77 26.96
CA GLU A 64 -11.34 -8.37 27.33
C GLU A 64 -11.80 -9.40 26.27
N ARG A 65 -11.45 -9.19 24.99
CA ARG A 65 -11.71 -10.18 23.93
C ARG A 65 -10.87 -11.45 24.10
N GLU A 66 -9.61 -11.32 24.50
CA GLU A 66 -8.75 -12.49 24.83
C GLU A 66 -9.25 -13.23 26.10
N PHE A 67 -9.93 -12.51 27.01
CA PHE A 67 -10.51 -13.01 28.25
C PHE A 67 -11.61 -14.07 28.06
N MET A 68 -12.31 -14.09 26.91
CA MET A 68 -13.34 -15.09 26.64
C MET A 68 -12.77 -16.51 26.42
N VAL A 69 -11.44 -16.66 26.32
CA VAL A 69 -10.80 -17.94 25.96
C VAL A 69 -9.94 -18.53 27.08
N ASP A 70 -9.30 -17.73 27.95
CA ASP A 70 -8.41 -18.26 29.01
C ASP A 70 -8.20 -17.31 30.23
N GLU A 71 -8.94 -17.52 31.31
CA GLU A 71 -8.81 -16.75 32.57
C GLU A 71 -7.41 -16.86 33.23
N GLU A 72 -6.69 -17.97 33.04
CA GLU A 72 -5.39 -18.17 33.71
C GLU A 72 -4.26 -17.35 33.07
N LYS A 73 -4.30 -17.21 31.74
CA LYS A 73 -3.33 -16.41 30.99
C LYS A 73 -3.47 -14.92 31.34
N VAL A 74 -4.70 -14.43 31.50
CA VAL A 74 -4.96 -13.05 31.94
C VAL A 74 -4.59 -12.84 33.40
N LYS A 75 -4.91 -13.78 34.30
CA LYS A 75 -4.42 -13.74 35.69
C LYS A 75 -2.88 -13.75 35.76
N LYS A 76 -2.15 -14.28 34.76
CA LYS A 76 -0.68 -14.22 34.66
C LYS A 76 -0.15 -12.97 33.96
N ALA A 77 -0.88 -12.40 33.01
CA ALA A 77 -0.56 -11.12 32.39
C ALA A 77 -0.74 -9.95 33.39
N PHE A 78 -1.75 -10.05 34.28
CA PHE A 78 -2.06 -9.05 35.30
C PHE A 78 -1.60 -9.39 36.72
N LYS A 79 -1.27 -10.65 37.06
CA LYS A 79 -0.35 -10.89 38.18
C LYS A 79 1.04 -10.58 37.67
N PHE A 80 1.60 -9.49 38.16
CA PHE A 80 3.01 -9.17 38.00
C PHE A 80 3.77 -9.72 39.21
N PRO A 81 4.19 -11.01 39.26
CA PRO A 81 5.19 -11.40 40.24
C PRO A 81 6.46 -10.68 39.85
N VAL A 82 6.75 -9.57 40.54
CA VAL A 82 8.06 -8.93 40.53
C VAL A 82 9.01 -9.96 41.13
N LYS A 83 9.60 -10.81 40.28
CA LYS A 83 10.92 -11.34 40.61
C LYS A 83 11.80 -10.10 40.62
N HIS A 84 12.25 -9.67 41.79
CA HIS A 84 13.24 -8.61 41.92
C HIS A 84 14.51 -9.03 41.15
N GLY A 85 14.49 -8.80 39.84
CA GLY A 85 15.66 -8.69 39.00
C GLY A 85 16.06 -7.23 39.06
N LYS A 86 17.25 -6.98 39.59
CA LYS A 86 17.95 -5.70 39.61
C LYS A 86 17.68 -4.93 38.30
N GLU A 87 16.89 -3.85 38.30
CA GLU A 87 16.89 -2.79 37.24
C GLU A 87 15.80 -1.69 37.36
N LEU A 88 15.07 -1.60 38.46
CA LEU A 88 14.25 -0.41 38.75
C LEU A 88 14.75 0.17 40.08
N ASP A 89 15.56 1.24 40.03
CA ASP A 89 15.95 2.05 41.19
C ASP A 89 14.72 2.83 41.70
N LEU A 90 13.72 2.12 42.21
CA LEU A 90 12.50 2.68 42.78
C LEU A 90 12.66 2.82 44.30
N GLU A 91 12.12 3.90 44.84
CA GLU A 91 12.04 4.11 46.29
C GLU A 91 11.04 3.13 46.92
N ASP A 92 11.18 2.84 48.22
CA ASP A 92 10.34 1.88 48.96
C ASP A 92 8.83 2.16 48.82
N ASP A 93 8.45 3.43 48.72
CA ASP A 93 7.05 3.83 48.55
C ASP A 93 6.52 3.58 47.14
N ASP A 94 7.35 3.78 46.12
CA ASP A 94 7.03 3.46 44.73
C ASP A 94 6.87 1.96 44.52
N VAL A 95 7.70 1.15 45.20
CA VAL A 95 7.57 -0.32 45.19
C VAL A 95 6.25 -0.75 45.83
N ARG A 96 5.85 -0.15 46.96
CA ARG A 96 4.55 -0.42 47.59
C ARG A 96 3.39 -0.06 46.67
N ARG A 97 3.40 1.15 46.08
CA ARG A 97 2.37 1.61 45.15
C ARG A 97 2.25 0.71 43.92
N LEU A 98 3.38 0.33 43.33
CA LEU A 98 3.41 -0.58 42.18
C LEU A 98 2.79 -1.95 42.52
N ASN A 99 3.11 -2.50 43.70
CA ASN A 99 2.53 -3.75 44.15
C ASN A 99 1.01 -3.67 44.35
N LEU A 100 0.49 -2.57 44.92
CA LEU A 100 -0.96 -2.37 45.06
C LEU A 100 -1.65 -2.21 43.69
N LEU A 101 -1.06 -1.43 42.78
CA LEU A 101 -1.56 -1.25 41.40
C LEU A 101 -1.72 -2.58 40.65
N ASN A 102 -0.85 -3.54 40.95
CA ASN A 102 -0.87 -4.88 40.38
C ASN A 102 -1.98 -5.78 40.96
N THR A 103 -2.57 -5.40 42.10
CA THR A 103 -3.68 -6.15 42.72
C THR A 103 -5.07 -5.64 42.34
N LEU A 104 -5.15 -4.47 41.71
CA LEU A 104 -6.42 -3.89 41.28
C LEU A 104 -7.03 -4.67 40.11
N PRO A 105 -8.38 -4.79 40.06
CA PRO A 105 -9.07 -5.42 38.94
C PRO A 105 -8.81 -4.65 37.63
N LEU A 106 -9.05 -5.32 36.51
CA LEU A 106 -8.99 -4.65 35.20
C LEU A 106 -10.03 -3.53 35.18
N VAL A 107 -9.58 -2.30 34.93
CA VAL A 107 -10.45 -1.15 34.70
C VAL A 107 -10.54 -0.99 33.19
N SER A 108 -11.76 -1.10 32.63
CA SER A 108 -11.97 -0.97 31.20
C SER A 108 -11.60 0.47 30.76
N PRO A 109 -10.76 0.64 29.74
CA PRO A 109 -10.45 1.92 29.08
C PRO A 109 -11.66 2.69 28.60
N TYR A 110 -12.78 2.00 28.43
CA TYR A 110 -14.02 2.60 27.97
C TYR A 110 -15.02 2.89 29.09
N SER A 111 -14.63 2.66 30.35
CA SER A 111 -15.40 3.10 31.50
C SER A 111 -15.21 4.59 31.76
N ASP A 112 -15.98 5.15 32.70
CA ASP A 112 -15.83 6.51 33.20
C ASP A 112 -14.56 6.71 34.06
N GLY A 113 -13.43 6.11 33.68
CA GLY A 113 -12.20 6.16 34.46
C GLY A 113 -11.59 7.56 34.58
N TRP A 114 -12.00 8.51 33.73
CA TRP A 114 -11.68 9.94 33.85
C TRP A 114 -12.27 10.59 35.12
N LYS A 115 -13.30 10.00 35.74
CA LYS A 115 -13.91 10.50 36.98
C LYS A 115 -13.11 10.16 38.23
N HIS A 116 -12.09 9.30 38.12
CA HIS A 116 -11.22 8.98 39.25
C HIS A 116 -10.31 10.16 39.60
N GLU A 117 -9.99 10.31 40.89
CA GLU A 117 -8.99 11.30 41.31
C GLU A 117 -7.65 11.02 40.60
N LEU A 118 -7.06 12.05 39.98
CA LEU A 118 -5.88 11.91 39.11
C LEU A 118 -4.72 11.12 39.73
N SER A 119 -4.54 11.24 41.05
CA SER A 119 -3.47 10.63 41.85
C SER A 119 -3.81 9.27 42.44
N SER A 120 -5.02 8.74 42.21
CA SER A 120 -5.41 7.41 42.66
C SER A 120 -4.70 6.29 41.88
N LEU A 121 -4.56 5.12 42.52
CA LEU A 121 -3.98 3.95 41.85
C LEU A 121 -4.93 3.43 40.76
N GLU A 122 -6.24 3.57 40.96
CA GLU A 122 -7.28 3.25 39.99
C GLU A 122 -7.17 4.11 38.72
N ALA A 123 -6.93 5.42 38.87
CA ALA A 123 -6.68 6.31 37.73
C ALA A 123 -5.39 5.96 36.99
N GLU A 124 -4.33 5.56 37.71
CA GLU A 124 -3.09 5.08 37.08
C GLU A 124 -3.32 3.79 36.30
N LYS A 125 -4.08 2.86 36.86
CA LYS A 125 -4.44 1.59 36.21
C LYS A 125 -5.26 1.83 34.94
N TYR A 126 -6.23 2.73 35.01
CA TYR A 126 -7.05 3.14 33.87
C TYR A 126 -6.18 3.69 32.73
N ARG A 127 -5.27 4.64 33.00
CA ARG A 127 -4.36 5.21 31.99
C ARG A 127 -3.48 4.16 31.32
N VAL A 128 -2.95 3.21 32.10
CA VAL A 128 -2.19 2.08 31.57
C VAL A 128 -3.05 1.24 30.62
N GLY A 129 -4.30 0.97 31.00
CA GLY A 129 -5.27 0.28 30.15
C GLY A 129 -5.57 1.04 28.85
N VAL A 130 -5.78 2.36 28.92
CA VAL A 130 -6.03 3.21 27.75
C VAL A 130 -4.85 3.17 26.77
N ILE A 131 -3.62 3.32 27.25
CA ILE A 131 -2.43 3.25 26.38
C ILE A 131 -2.26 1.85 25.80
N HIS A 132 -2.53 0.80 26.59
CA HIS A 132 -2.52 -0.57 26.09
C HIS A 132 -3.51 -0.73 24.92
N GLU A 133 -4.77 -0.33 25.12
CA GLU A 133 -5.81 -0.43 24.10
C GLU A 133 -5.45 0.37 22.86
N PHE A 134 -5.04 1.62 23.02
CA PHE A 134 -4.58 2.47 21.93
C PHE A 134 -3.47 1.81 21.11
N LEU A 135 -2.41 1.31 21.76
CA LEU A 135 -1.33 0.62 21.06
C LEU A 135 -1.81 -0.68 20.41
N SER A 136 -2.73 -1.41 21.04
CA SER A 136 -3.31 -2.63 20.48
C SER A 136 -4.11 -2.37 19.19
N LEU A 137 -4.65 -1.16 19.01
CA LEU A 137 -5.33 -0.74 17.78
C LEU A 137 -4.35 -0.31 16.68
N THR A 138 -3.11 0.04 17.02
CA THR A 138 -2.10 0.39 16.00
C THR A 138 -1.63 -0.84 15.20
N LEU A 139 -1.28 -0.63 13.92
CA LEU A 139 -0.79 -1.70 13.03
C LEU A 139 0.51 -2.33 13.53
N GLU A 140 1.45 -1.50 14.00
CA GLU A 140 2.76 -1.96 14.48
C GLU A 140 2.80 -2.18 15.99
N LYS A 141 1.66 -2.11 16.69
CA LYS A 141 1.59 -2.26 18.16
C LYS A 141 2.58 -1.34 18.89
N LYS A 142 2.83 -0.15 18.34
CA LYS A 142 3.77 0.85 18.86
C LYS A 142 3.39 2.25 18.42
N ALA A 143 3.77 3.26 19.20
CA ALA A 143 3.61 4.67 18.85
C ALA A 143 4.71 5.53 19.49
N SER A 144 4.99 6.68 18.88
CA SER A 144 5.86 7.71 19.48
C SER A 144 5.18 8.29 20.72
N ILE A 145 5.93 8.50 21.80
CA ILE A 145 5.40 9.10 23.03
C ILE A 145 4.82 10.49 22.76
N HIS A 146 5.40 11.26 21.83
CA HIS A 146 4.93 12.60 21.46
C HIS A 146 3.53 12.57 20.90
N HIS A 147 3.24 11.62 20.01
CA HIS A 147 1.89 11.45 19.48
C HIS A 147 0.91 10.95 20.57
N ILE A 148 1.37 10.17 21.55
CA ILE A 148 0.51 9.75 22.66
C ILE A 148 0.14 10.95 23.56
N VAL A 149 1.09 11.83 23.87
CA VAL A 149 0.82 13.00 24.74
C VAL A 149 0.08 14.14 24.05
N GLU A 150 -0.10 14.09 22.73
CA GLU A 150 -1.05 14.97 22.03
C GLU A 150 -2.48 14.73 22.52
N PHE A 151 -2.83 13.48 22.86
CA PHE A 151 -4.13 13.07 23.41
C PHE A 151 -4.19 13.17 24.95
N LYS A 152 -3.42 14.07 25.57
CA LYS A 152 -3.30 14.12 27.04
C LYS A 152 -4.62 14.42 27.74
N GLU A 153 -5.53 15.15 27.10
CA GLU A 153 -6.81 15.54 27.70
C GLU A 153 -7.79 14.36 27.61
N GLU A 154 -7.87 13.76 26.42
CA GLU A 154 -8.74 12.63 26.08
C GLU A 154 -8.37 11.37 26.85
N PHE A 155 -7.07 11.06 26.94
CA PHE A 155 -6.57 9.89 27.68
C PHE A 155 -6.31 10.19 29.16
N SER A 156 -6.64 11.41 29.63
CA SER A 156 -6.41 11.86 31.01
C SER A 156 -4.95 11.67 31.46
N LEU A 157 -4.00 11.88 30.54
CA LEU A 157 -2.57 11.69 30.79
C LEU A 157 -2.01 12.78 31.69
N THR A 158 -0.95 12.42 32.42
CA THR A 158 -0.27 13.36 33.32
C THR A 158 1.16 13.61 32.87
N LYS A 159 1.82 14.61 33.46
CA LYS A 159 3.27 14.83 33.30
C LYS A 159 4.11 13.60 33.71
N HIS A 160 3.54 12.67 34.47
CA HIS A 160 4.19 11.44 34.94
C HIS A 160 3.94 10.23 34.02
N THR A 161 3.32 10.41 32.85
CA THR A 161 2.99 9.30 31.92
C THR A 161 4.21 8.45 31.55
N TYR A 162 5.35 9.08 31.30
CA TYR A 162 6.59 8.35 31.03
C TYR A 162 7.02 7.47 32.21
N GLN A 163 7.00 8.02 33.44
CA GLN A 163 7.35 7.27 34.65
C GLN A 163 6.36 6.12 34.90
N MET A 164 5.07 6.36 34.67
CA MET A 164 4.02 5.35 34.75
C MET A 164 4.27 4.19 33.77
N LEU A 165 4.61 4.47 32.51
CA LEU A 165 4.94 3.45 31.52
C LEU A 165 6.23 2.69 31.88
N LYS A 166 7.26 3.38 32.39
CA LYS A 166 8.51 2.78 32.82
C LYS A 166 8.32 1.81 34.00
N LYS A 167 7.33 2.06 34.86
CA LYS A 167 6.92 1.13 35.94
C LYS A 167 6.30 -0.17 35.42
N GLN A 168 5.99 -0.28 34.12
CA GLN A 168 5.31 -1.43 33.48
C GLN A 168 6.19 -2.14 32.42
N PRO A 169 7.40 -2.65 32.77
CA PRO A 169 8.35 -3.19 31.79
C PRO A 169 7.94 -4.53 31.16
N ARG A 170 6.91 -5.20 31.69
CA ARG A 170 6.39 -6.44 31.10
C ARG A 170 5.42 -6.18 29.95
N THR A 171 4.64 -5.12 30.06
CA THR A 171 3.63 -4.75 29.06
C THR A 171 4.24 -3.84 28.00
N PHE A 172 5.06 -2.86 28.41
CA PHE A 172 5.66 -1.91 27.48
C PHE A 172 7.17 -2.07 27.39
N TYR A 173 7.69 -1.84 26.19
CA TYR A 173 9.09 -1.57 25.95
C TYR A 173 9.23 -0.13 25.47
N LEU A 174 10.05 0.67 26.15
CA LEU A 174 10.33 2.05 25.76
C LEU A 174 11.72 2.08 25.12
N ALA A 175 11.76 2.35 23.81
CA ALA A 175 13.00 2.47 23.06
C ALA A 175 13.26 3.93 22.72
N GLY A 176 14.48 4.41 22.89
CA GLY A 176 14.89 5.76 22.48
C GLY A 176 15.88 6.41 23.42
N THR A 177 16.36 7.59 23.02
CA THR A 177 17.14 8.50 23.86
C THR A 177 16.32 9.77 24.08
N GLU A 178 16.48 10.36 25.28
CA GLU A 178 16.00 11.63 25.85
C GLU A 178 14.73 12.30 25.26
N MET A 179 14.59 12.45 23.94
CA MET A 179 13.51 13.14 23.24
C MET A 179 12.79 12.34 22.14
N ASN A 180 13.12 11.07 21.86
CA ASN A 180 12.48 10.28 20.79
C ASN A 180 12.06 8.89 21.30
N TRP A 181 11.21 8.84 22.32
CA TRP A 181 10.75 7.57 22.88
C TRP A 181 9.64 6.97 22.04
N VAL A 182 9.81 5.73 21.64
CA VAL A 182 8.76 4.90 21.04
C VAL A 182 8.32 3.88 22.10
N VAL A 183 7.01 3.83 22.33
CA VAL A 183 6.39 2.87 23.24
C VAL A 183 5.90 1.69 22.41
N PHE A 184 6.41 0.51 22.70
CA PHE A 184 6.02 -0.76 22.09
C PHE A 184 5.16 -1.54 23.07
N LEU A 185 4.08 -2.14 22.58
CA LEU A 185 3.29 -3.11 23.32
C LEU A 185 3.90 -4.51 23.15
N LYS A 186 4.56 -5.04 24.19
CA LYS A 186 5.29 -6.31 24.13
C LYS A 186 4.41 -7.50 23.74
N ASP A 187 3.15 -7.50 24.16
CA ASP A 187 2.19 -8.56 23.83
C ASP A 187 1.93 -8.69 22.32
N GLY A 188 2.25 -7.64 21.55
CA GLY A 188 2.21 -7.68 20.08
C GLY A 188 3.39 -8.37 19.42
N TYR A 189 4.43 -8.77 20.17
CA TYR A 189 5.72 -9.23 19.63
C TYR A 189 6.16 -10.58 20.21
N ASP A 190 6.83 -11.39 19.38
CA ASP A 190 7.45 -12.64 19.79
C ASP A 190 8.80 -12.43 20.51
N GLU A 191 9.42 -13.51 20.98
CA GLU A 191 10.71 -13.47 21.69
C GLU A 191 11.88 -12.93 20.84
N ASN A 192 11.73 -12.95 19.50
CA ASN A 192 12.71 -12.44 18.55
C ASN A 192 12.47 -10.97 18.18
N GLY A 193 11.40 -10.35 18.71
CA GLY A 193 11.03 -8.98 18.40
C GLY A 193 10.23 -8.81 17.10
N ASN A 194 9.66 -9.89 16.56
CA ASN A 194 8.76 -9.82 15.40
C ASN A 194 7.30 -9.67 15.84
N LEU A 195 6.50 -8.96 15.05
CA LEU A 195 5.08 -8.81 15.32
C LEU A 195 4.34 -10.16 15.18
N ILE A 196 3.55 -10.54 16.20
CA ILE A 196 2.80 -11.81 16.23
C ILE A 196 1.67 -11.79 15.20
N GLN A 197 0.86 -10.73 15.21
CA GLN A 197 -0.23 -10.53 14.26
C GLN A 197 0.17 -9.45 13.25
N LYS A 198 0.68 -9.90 12.10
CA LYS A 198 1.02 -9.01 10.98
C LYS A 198 -0.24 -8.69 10.19
N ASP A 199 -0.55 -7.40 10.08
CA ASP A 199 -1.65 -6.96 9.22
C ASP A 199 -1.26 -7.13 7.74
N PRO A 200 -2.13 -7.71 6.89
CA PRO A 200 -1.92 -7.77 5.44
C PRO A 200 -1.60 -6.40 4.79
N GLN A 201 -2.02 -5.29 5.41
CA GLN A 201 -1.69 -3.93 4.94
C GLN A 201 -0.20 -3.60 4.94
N GLN A 202 0.65 -4.38 5.64
CA GLN A 202 2.09 -4.13 5.67
C GLN A 202 2.79 -4.46 4.35
N GLU A 203 2.17 -5.22 3.44
CA GLU A 203 2.74 -5.48 2.12
C GLU A 203 2.50 -4.28 1.18
N ARG A 204 3.51 -3.42 1.05
CA ARG A 204 3.49 -2.29 0.11
C ARG A 204 3.70 -2.76 -1.33
N TRP A 205 2.71 -3.46 -1.89
CA TRP A 205 2.73 -3.98 -3.26
C TRP A 205 3.09 -2.93 -4.32
N GLY A 206 2.59 -1.70 -4.15
CA GLY A 206 2.96 -0.60 -5.05
C GLY A 206 4.46 -0.33 -5.08
N LYS A 207 5.15 -0.41 -3.93
CA LYS A 207 6.60 -0.25 -3.87
C LYS A 207 7.33 -1.40 -4.56
N MET A 208 6.83 -2.63 -4.41
CA MET A 208 7.40 -3.78 -5.09
C MET A 208 7.27 -3.70 -6.62
N LEU A 209 6.14 -3.19 -7.14
CA LEU A 209 5.98 -2.92 -8.58
C LEU A 209 6.96 -1.86 -9.09
N GLU A 210 7.22 -0.83 -8.28
CA GLU A 210 8.21 0.20 -8.56
C GLU A 210 9.63 -0.38 -8.63
N ASP A 211 9.99 -1.23 -7.67
CA ASP A 211 11.32 -1.85 -7.59
C ASP A 211 11.54 -2.89 -8.70
N LEU A 212 10.49 -3.63 -9.09
CA LEU A 212 10.51 -4.52 -10.26
C LEU A 212 10.81 -3.74 -11.55
N ASP A 213 10.16 -2.61 -11.78
CA ASP A 213 10.41 -1.76 -12.96
C ASP A 213 11.81 -1.12 -12.90
N ALA A 214 12.26 -0.69 -11.71
CA ALA A 214 13.60 -0.12 -11.53
C ALA A 214 14.72 -1.12 -11.82
N LEU A 215 14.58 -2.36 -11.32
CA LEU A 215 15.49 -3.45 -11.66
C LEU A 215 15.46 -3.72 -13.17
N ALA A 216 14.25 -3.75 -13.75
CA ALA A 216 14.09 -4.00 -15.17
C ALA A 216 14.75 -2.93 -16.05
N GLY A 217 14.59 -1.67 -15.67
CA GLY A 217 15.24 -0.52 -16.29
C GLY A 217 16.75 -0.59 -16.16
N THR A 218 17.28 -1.00 -15.00
CA THR A 218 18.72 -1.14 -14.76
C THR A 218 19.36 -2.23 -15.61
N ILE A 219 18.73 -3.41 -15.69
CA ILE A 219 19.23 -4.51 -16.54
C ILE A 219 19.18 -4.08 -18.01
N SER A 220 18.08 -3.46 -18.43
CA SER A 220 17.93 -2.94 -19.78
C SER A 220 19.02 -1.90 -20.09
N TYR A 221 19.27 -0.95 -19.18
CA TYR A 221 20.31 0.06 -19.35
C TYR A 221 21.72 -0.55 -19.49
N LYS A 222 22.07 -1.49 -18.61
CA LYS A 222 23.35 -2.21 -18.69
C LYS A 222 23.50 -2.95 -20.02
N HIS A 223 22.45 -3.62 -20.48
CA HIS A 223 22.45 -4.34 -21.75
C HIS A 223 22.67 -3.42 -22.97
N CYS A 224 22.18 -2.18 -22.89
CA CYS A 224 22.28 -1.19 -23.98
C CYS A 224 23.54 -0.34 -23.93
N SER A 225 24.24 -0.35 -22.79
CA SER A 225 25.45 0.44 -22.60
C SER A 225 26.60 -0.21 -23.37
N ASN A 226 27.27 0.57 -24.22
CA ASN A 226 28.50 0.15 -24.90
C ASN A 226 29.72 0.87 -24.28
N PRO A 227 30.83 0.16 -24.02
CA PRO A 227 32.05 0.75 -23.44
C PRO A 227 32.73 1.80 -24.32
N ASP A 228 32.51 1.73 -25.64
CA ASP A 228 33.26 2.52 -26.61
C ASP A 228 32.82 3.99 -26.71
N GLY A 229 31.78 4.41 -25.97
CA GLY A 229 31.31 5.80 -25.91
C GLY A 229 30.75 6.39 -27.22
N MET A 230 30.74 5.62 -28.31
CA MET A 230 30.32 6.05 -29.65
C MET A 230 28.80 6.03 -29.87
N THR A 231 28.04 5.41 -28.97
CA THR A 231 26.57 5.36 -29.04
C THR A 231 25.94 6.55 -28.33
N ARG A 232 25.07 7.26 -29.05
CA ARG A 232 24.23 8.34 -28.51
C ARG A 232 23.46 7.86 -27.27
N PRO A 233 23.18 8.75 -26.30
CA PRO A 233 22.45 8.37 -25.09
C PRO A 233 21.08 7.77 -25.44
N ILE A 234 20.90 6.50 -25.09
CA ILE A 234 19.67 5.74 -25.32
C ILE A 234 18.72 6.00 -24.15
N LEU A 235 17.54 6.50 -24.47
CA LEU A 235 16.42 6.64 -23.57
C LEU A 235 15.63 5.33 -23.53
N LEU A 236 15.67 4.65 -22.40
CA LEU A 236 14.85 3.46 -22.14
C LEU A 236 13.57 3.87 -21.41
N VAL A 237 12.44 3.36 -21.90
CA VAL A 237 11.14 3.55 -21.27
C VAL A 237 10.38 2.23 -21.20
N THR A 238 9.65 2.04 -20.11
CA THR A 238 8.72 0.93 -19.94
C THR A 238 7.56 1.12 -20.93
N ALA A 239 7.33 0.14 -21.80
CA ALA A 239 6.26 0.18 -22.79
C ALA A 239 5.05 -0.64 -22.38
N SER A 240 5.29 -1.78 -21.74
CA SER A 240 4.22 -2.60 -21.16
C SER A 240 4.77 -3.56 -20.11
N VAL A 241 3.88 -4.01 -19.23
CA VAL A 241 4.13 -5.05 -18.25
C VAL A 241 3.10 -6.14 -18.47
N ASP A 242 3.54 -7.38 -18.69
CA ASP A 242 2.64 -8.52 -18.79
C ASP A 242 1.99 -8.80 -17.43
N LYS A 243 0.89 -9.56 -17.46
CA LYS A 243 0.18 -9.99 -16.26
C LYS A 243 1.14 -10.52 -15.19
N ILE A 244 1.06 -9.96 -14.00
CA ILE A 244 1.83 -10.36 -12.82
C ILE A 244 0.89 -11.11 -11.89
N LEU A 245 1.19 -12.38 -11.65
CA LEU A 245 0.42 -13.25 -10.76
C LEU A 245 1.24 -13.58 -9.52
N LEU A 246 0.63 -13.41 -8.35
CA LEU A 246 1.19 -13.90 -7.10
C LEU A 246 0.95 -15.41 -6.98
N LYS A 247 2.02 -16.21 -7.06
CA LYS A 247 1.93 -17.66 -6.92
C LYS A 247 1.94 -18.09 -5.45
N LYS A 248 2.62 -17.33 -4.60
CA LYS A 248 2.76 -17.61 -3.17
C LYS A 248 2.66 -16.33 -2.35
N PRO A 249 2.05 -16.36 -1.15
CA PRO A 249 2.09 -15.22 -0.26
C PRO A 249 3.54 -14.86 0.08
N ILE A 250 3.83 -13.57 0.13
CA ILE A 250 5.15 -13.06 0.50
C ILE A 250 5.16 -12.86 2.01
N ARG A 251 6.24 -13.24 2.67
CA ARG A 251 6.40 -13.04 4.11
C ARG A 251 7.24 -11.80 4.35
N ILE A 252 6.77 -10.90 5.20
CA ILE A 252 7.46 -9.65 5.54
C ILE A 252 8.76 -9.91 6.34
N ASP A 253 8.84 -11.06 7.01
CA ASP A 253 10.02 -11.56 7.73
C ASP A 253 11.02 -12.34 6.88
N ALA A 254 10.76 -12.49 5.57
CA ALA A 254 11.65 -13.25 4.70
C ALA A 254 12.45 -12.31 3.78
N ASP A 255 13.72 -12.67 3.55
CA ASP A 255 14.54 -12.00 2.56
C ASP A 255 13.99 -12.26 1.15
N LEU A 256 13.84 -11.18 0.39
CA LEU A 256 13.37 -11.19 -0.99
C LEU A 256 14.53 -10.98 -1.95
N SER A 257 14.70 -11.89 -2.91
CA SER A 257 15.72 -11.78 -3.95
C SER A 257 15.07 -11.56 -5.30
N LEU A 258 15.37 -10.43 -5.94
CA LEU A 258 14.92 -10.09 -7.28
C LEU A 258 16.01 -10.41 -8.29
N VAL A 259 15.70 -11.27 -9.28
CA VAL A 259 16.63 -11.66 -10.34
C VAL A 259 15.96 -11.46 -11.69
N GLY A 260 16.62 -10.76 -12.60
CA GLY A 260 16.09 -10.52 -13.94
C GLY A 260 17.07 -10.90 -15.03
N ALA A 261 16.53 -11.32 -16.18
CA ALA A 261 17.31 -11.64 -17.36
C ALA A 261 16.63 -11.15 -18.64
N VAL A 262 17.44 -10.76 -19.63
CA VAL A 262 16.97 -10.41 -20.98
C VAL A 262 16.83 -11.70 -21.77
N HIS A 263 15.64 -11.99 -22.29
CA HIS A 263 15.37 -13.29 -22.93
C HIS A 263 14.64 -13.17 -24.28
N GLY A 264 14.50 -11.97 -24.84
CA GLY A 264 13.85 -11.78 -26.12
C GLY A 264 14.08 -10.40 -26.71
N LEU A 265 14.47 -10.36 -28.00
CA LEU A 265 14.55 -9.13 -28.78
C LEU A 265 13.42 -9.11 -29.81
N GLY A 266 12.55 -8.11 -29.71
CA GLY A 266 11.52 -7.86 -30.70
C GLY A 266 12.11 -7.16 -31.92
N GLY A 267 12.46 -7.92 -32.96
CA GLY A 267 12.90 -7.42 -34.26
C GLY A 267 13.77 -8.46 -34.98
N HIS A 268 13.24 -9.10 -36.03
CA HIS A 268 13.99 -10.11 -36.78
C HIS A 268 15.21 -9.48 -37.50
N PRO A 269 16.45 -9.96 -37.29
CA PRO A 269 17.64 -9.46 -38.00
C PRO A 269 17.59 -9.76 -39.51
N TRP A 270 17.06 -10.93 -39.90
CA TRP A 270 17.19 -11.48 -41.25
C TRP A 270 16.18 -10.97 -42.29
N ARG A 271 15.25 -10.08 -41.91
CA ARG A 271 14.22 -9.54 -42.83
C ARG A 271 14.44 -8.08 -43.22
N CYS A 272 15.33 -7.36 -42.53
CA CYS A 272 15.60 -5.94 -42.79
C CYS A 272 16.52 -5.67 -43.98
N SER A 273 17.20 -6.68 -44.54
CA SER A 273 18.04 -6.50 -45.75
C SER A 273 17.25 -6.65 -47.06
N LEU A 274 15.97 -7.06 -47.02
CA LEU A 274 15.14 -7.32 -48.20
C LEU A 274 13.73 -6.76 -48.05
N LYS A 275 13.64 -5.46 -47.78
CA LYS A 275 12.58 -4.52 -48.23
C LYS A 275 12.74 -3.21 -47.47
N CYS A 276 13.56 -2.34 -48.05
CA CYS A 276 13.41 -0.90 -47.84
C CYS A 276 12.05 -0.52 -48.47
N CYS A 277 11.02 -0.35 -47.64
CA CYS A 277 9.75 0.21 -48.04
C CYS A 277 9.36 1.27 -47.01
N ASN A 278 9.29 2.51 -47.47
CA ASN A 278 8.83 3.69 -46.75
C ASN A 278 7.49 3.42 -46.05
N HIS A 279 7.49 3.43 -44.71
CA HIS A 279 6.53 4.08 -43.80
C HIS A 279 6.66 3.47 -42.38
N HIS A 280 7.03 4.33 -41.42
CA HIS A 280 6.76 4.27 -39.97
C HIS A 280 6.98 2.96 -39.15
N LYS A 281 7.91 3.07 -38.19
CA LYS A 281 7.97 2.40 -36.87
C LYS A 281 8.38 0.92 -36.83
N THR A 282 9.67 0.65 -37.04
CA THR A 282 10.32 -0.52 -36.44
C THR A 282 10.75 -0.16 -35.01
N VAL A 283 9.90 -0.44 -34.04
CA VAL A 283 10.24 -0.29 -32.61
C VAL A 283 10.93 -1.57 -32.17
N LEU A 284 12.21 -1.47 -31.77
CA LEU A 284 12.92 -2.59 -31.16
C LEU A 284 12.50 -2.68 -29.69
N PHE A 285 11.99 -3.84 -29.30
CA PHE A 285 11.48 -4.10 -27.95
C PHE A 285 12.43 -5.04 -27.21
N TYR A 286 12.71 -4.73 -25.94
CA TYR A 286 13.32 -5.69 -25.02
C TYR A 286 12.22 -6.43 -24.29
N MET A 287 12.37 -7.73 -24.15
CA MET A 287 11.56 -8.52 -23.22
C MET A 287 12.45 -9.01 -22.09
N LEU A 288 12.14 -8.55 -20.89
CA LEU A 288 12.83 -8.90 -19.67
C LEU A 288 11.90 -9.72 -18.79
N CYS A 289 12.38 -10.84 -18.26
CA CYS A 289 11.68 -11.63 -17.27
C CYS A 289 12.38 -11.42 -15.94
N ILE A 290 11.60 -11.07 -14.93
CA ILE A 290 12.05 -10.96 -13.56
C ILE A 290 11.37 -12.04 -12.74
N TYR A 291 12.18 -12.76 -11.99
CA TYR A 291 11.78 -13.74 -10.99
C TYR A 291 11.99 -13.13 -9.60
N LEU A 292 10.97 -13.24 -8.76
CA LEU A 292 11.06 -12.93 -7.34
C LEU A 292 11.11 -14.23 -6.53
N TRP A 293 12.17 -14.38 -5.76
CA TRP A 293 12.41 -15.54 -4.89
C TRP A 293 12.17 -15.17 -3.43
N VAL A 294 11.60 -16.12 -2.69
CA VAL A 294 11.45 -16.06 -1.23
C VAL A 294 12.48 -17.03 -0.62
N ASP A 295 13.19 -16.59 0.42
CA ASP A 295 14.24 -17.32 1.18
C ASP A 295 15.65 -17.35 0.55
N GLY A 296 16.04 -16.28 -0.16
CA GLY A 296 17.39 -16.09 -0.68
C GLY A 296 17.72 -16.89 -1.95
N PHE A 297 18.49 -16.26 -2.84
CA PHE A 297 18.97 -16.89 -4.08
C PHE A 297 20.31 -17.61 -3.84
N ASP A 298 20.32 -18.94 -3.90
CA ASP A 298 21.54 -19.76 -3.84
C ASP A 298 21.89 -20.30 -5.24
N GLU A 299 22.87 -19.66 -5.87
CA GLU A 299 23.35 -19.94 -7.23
C GLU A 299 23.85 -21.40 -7.39
N LYS A 300 24.15 -22.09 -6.27
CA LYS A 300 24.66 -23.47 -6.25
C LYS A 300 23.58 -24.56 -6.16
N LYS A 301 22.29 -24.21 -6.01
CA LYS A 301 21.16 -25.16 -5.93
C LYS A 301 20.30 -25.20 -7.19
N ILE A 302 20.91 -25.04 -8.37
CA ILE A 302 20.20 -25.13 -9.66
C ILE A 302 20.09 -26.60 -10.08
N ASP A 303 19.29 -27.37 -9.33
CA ASP A 303 18.72 -28.62 -9.83
C ASP A 303 17.27 -28.33 -10.26
N GLY A 304 16.98 -28.53 -11.55
CA GLY A 304 15.77 -28.08 -12.24
C GLY A 304 14.42 -28.53 -11.66
N SER A 305 14.41 -29.39 -10.65
CA SER A 305 13.21 -29.86 -9.94
C SER A 305 12.81 -29.00 -8.72
N GLN A 306 13.70 -28.20 -8.13
CA GLN A 306 13.37 -27.33 -6.98
C GLN A 306 13.03 -25.87 -7.36
N MET A 307 13.25 -25.49 -8.62
CA MET A 307 13.11 -24.12 -9.14
C MET A 307 11.67 -23.57 -9.09
N SER A 308 10.65 -24.44 -9.07
CA SER A 308 9.25 -24.02 -9.08
C SER A 308 8.68 -23.68 -7.70
N ASN A 309 9.33 -24.12 -6.62
CA ASN A 309 8.77 -24.03 -5.27
C ASN A 309 9.19 -22.77 -4.49
N SER A 310 10.21 -22.03 -4.91
CA SER A 310 10.65 -20.80 -4.20
C SER A 310 10.32 -19.50 -4.93
N VAL A 311 9.80 -19.57 -6.17
CA VAL A 311 9.39 -18.38 -6.93
C VAL A 311 8.01 -17.93 -6.50
N ALA A 312 7.92 -16.76 -5.85
CA ALA A 312 6.65 -16.16 -5.44
C ALA A 312 5.93 -15.44 -6.58
N LEU A 313 6.69 -14.83 -7.50
CA LEU A 313 6.13 -13.99 -8.56
C LEU A 313 7.03 -13.99 -9.80
N VAL A 314 6.39 -13.90 -10.97
CA VAL A 314 7.05 -13.73 -12.26
C VAL A 314 6.45 -12.51 -12.96
N ALA A 315 7.30 -11.58 -13.38
CA ALA A 315 6.90 -10.39 -14.11
C ALA A 315 7.66 -10.29 -15.43
N ASN A 316 6.96 -10.00 -16.52
CA ASN A 316 7.62 -9.74 -17.81
C ASN A 316 7.45 -8.27 -18.19
N PHE A 317 8.57 -7.56 -18.30
CA PHE A 317 8.59 -6.17 -18.71
C PHE A 317 9.00 -6.06 -20.16
N THR A 318 8.36 -5.12 -20.88
CA THR A 318 8.75 -4.76 -22.23
C THR A 318 9.26 -3.32 -22.24
N PHE A 319 10.54 -3.13 -22.59
CA PHE A 319 11.16 -1.81 -22.71
C PHE A 319 11.34 -1.42 -24.18
N VAL A 320 11.41 -0.13 -24.44
CA VAL A 320 11.71 0.43 -25.77
C VAL A 320 12.91 1.36 -25.68
N ALA A 321 13.89 1.14 -26.54
CA ALA A 321 15.01 2.06 -26.75
C ALA A 321 14.62 3.17 -27.71
N ARG A 322 14.84 4.41 -27.28
CA ARG A 322 14.68 5.61 -28.10
C ARG A 322 15.94 6.44 -28.08
N ASP A 323 16.21 7.12 -29.18
CA ASP A 323 17.25 8.15 -29.25
C ASP A 323 16.81 9.36 -28.42
N GLY A 324 17.68 9.84 -27.53
CA GLY A 324 17.36 10.88 -26.55
C GLY A 324 17.01 12.24 -27.15
N GLU A 325 17.50 12.57 -28.36
CA GLU A 325 17.27 13.85 -29.02
C GLU A 325 16.10 13.79 -30.01
N THR A 326 16.04 12.73 -30.82
CA THR A 326 15.05 12.59 -31.89
C THR A 326 13.78 11.88 -31.45
N GLY A 327 13.80 11.18 -30.30
CA GLY A 327 12.68 10.39 -29.79
C GLY A 327 12.30 9.19 -30.66
N LYS A 328 13.08 8.89 -31.72
CA LYS A 328 12.89 7.76 -32.63
C LYS A 328 13.45 6.48 -32.02
N SER A 329 13.01 5.33 -32.51
CA SER A 329 13.53 4.03 -32.06
C SER A 329 15.01 3.88 -32.40
N SER A 330 15.80 3.41 -31.42
CA SER A 330 17.24 3.20 -31.55
C SER A 330 17.57 1.71 -31.69
N PRO A 331 18.58 1.32 -32.49
CA PRO A 331 19.12 -0.04 -32.52
C PRO A 331 19.69 -0.47 -31.16
N ILE A 332 19.69 -1.78 -30.94
CA ILE A 332 19.94 -2.39 -29.63
C ILE A 332 20.93 -3.53 -29.75
N ASN A 333 21.71 -3.79 -28.70
CA ASN A 333 22.67 -4.89 -28.67
C ASN A 333 21.98 -6.25 -28.84
N HIS A 334 22.55 -7.10 -29.69
CA HIS A 334 22.02 -8.43 -29.99
C HIS A 334 22.38 -9.42 -28.88
N ILE A 335 21.49 -10.37 -28.61
CA ILE A 335 21.72 -11.50 -27.72
C ILE A 335 21.38 -12.81 -28.44
N SER A 336 22.16 -13.84 -28.16
CA SER A 336 21.91 -15.21 -28.60
C SER A 336 21.74 -16.09 -27.36
N PRO A 337 20.62 -16.82 -27.22
CA PRO A 337 20.46 -17.75 -26.10
C PRO A 337 21.40 -18.95 -26.27
N GLU A 338 22.25 -19.21 -25.28
CA GLU A 338 23.26 -20.27 -25.31
C GLU A 338 22.76 -21.51 -24.57
N THR A 339 22.22 -21.32 -23.37
CA THR A 339 21.77 -22.42 -22.51
C THR A 339 20.39 -22.96 -22.92
N THR A 340 20.10 -24.20 -22.54
CA THR A 340 18.78 -24.82 -22.79
C THR A 340 17.64 -24.01 -22.14
N GLN A 341 17.88 -23.48 -20.95
CA GLN A 341 16.91 -22.65 -20.23
C GLN A 341 16.67 -21.31 -20.93
N GLU A 342 17.72 -20.64 -21.42
CA GLU A 342 17.58 -19.40 -22.20
C GLU A 342 16.82 -19.61 -23.50
N LYS A 343 17.09 -20.72 -24.21
CA LYS A 343 16.38 -21.08 -25.45
C LYS A 343 14.89 -21.31 -25.19
N LEU A 344 14.55 -21.99 -24.10
CA LEU A 344 13.15 -22.18 -23.70
C LEU A 344 12.47 -20.83 -23.39
N LEU A 345 13.12 -19.95 -22.64
CA LEU A 345 12.58 -18.63 -22.33
C LEU A 345 12.41 -17.76 -23.58
N TRP A 346 13.31 -17.90 -24.55
CA TRP A 346 13.22 -17.25 -25.85
C TRP A 346 11.98 -17.69 -26.64
N GLU A 347 11.77 -19.01 -26.78
CA GLU A 347 10.59 -19.56 -27.47
C GLU A 347 9.28 -19.13 -26.80
N GLN A 348 9.23 -19.19 -25.47
CA GLN A 348 8.06 -18.74 -24.72
C GLN A 348 7.79 -17.25 -24.94
N ALA A 349 8.83 -16.42 -25.03
CA ALA A 349 8.70 -14.98 -25.30
C ALA A 349 8.15 -14.70 -26.70
N GLU A 350 8.62 -15.42 -27.72
CA GLU A 350 8.09 -15.34 -29.09
C GLU A 350 6.63 -15.77 -29.15
N ALA A 351 6.26 -16.86 -28.47
CA ALA A 351 4.88 -17.31 -28.39
C ALA A 351 3.97 -16.26 -27.74
N ARG A 352 4.40 -15.64 -26.62
CA ARG A 352 3.69 -14.52 -25.98
C ARG A 352 3.54 -13.33 -26.93
N ASN A 353 4.60 -12.95 -27.65
CA ASN A 353 4.56 -11.87 -28.65
C ASN A 353 3.56 -12.15 -29.77
N LYS A 354 3.57 -13.37 -30.31
CA LYS A 354 2.62 -13.79 -31.35
C LYS A 354 1.18 -13.69 -30.84
N MET A 355 0.92 -14.20 -29.64
CA MET A 355 -0.42 -14.14 -29.02
C MET A 355 -0.88 -12.69 -28.78
N ARG A 356 0.02 -11.80 -28.33
CA ARG A 356 -0.27 -10.36 -28.17
C ARG A 356 -0.66 -9.70 -29.50
N ARG A 357 0.06 -10.00 -30.58
CA ARG A 357 -0.25 -9.47 -31.93
C ARG A 357 -1.60 -9.97 -32.44
N LEU A 358 -1.93 -11.24 -32.20
CA LEU A 358 -3.22 -11.83 -32.57
C LEU A 358 -4.37 -11.18 -31.80
N LYS A 359 -4.28 -11.09 -30.46
CA LYS A 359 -5.31 -10.44 -29.62
C LYS A 359 -5.59 -8.99 -30.03
N ARG A 360 -4.55 -8.21 -30.36
CA ARG A 360 -4.71 -6.84 -30.87
C ARG A 360 -5.43 -6.79 -32.23
N ALA A 361 -5.18 -7.78 -33.10
CA ALA A 361 -5.85 -7.87 -34.40
C ALA A 361 -7.32 -8.31 -34.26
N GLU A 362 -7.63 -9.20 -33.31
CA GLU A 362 -9.00 -9.65 -33.01
C GLU A 362 -9.84 -8.56 -32.32
N GLN A 363 -9.28 -7.86 -31.33
CA GLN A 363 -9.94 -6.72 -30.67
C GLN A 363 -10.30 -5.58 -31.64
N ASN A 364 -9.61 -5.47 -32.78
CA ASN A 364 -9.95 -4.52 -33.84
C ASN A 364 -11.08 -5.02 -34.78
N LYS A 365 -11.36 -6.33 -34.83
CA LYS A 365 -12.41 -6.92 -35.69
C LYS A 365 -13.76 -7.07 -35.00
N GLU A 366 -13.78 -7.26 -33.68
CA GLU A 366 -15.00 -7.69 -32.95
C GLU A 366 -15.86 -6.53 -32.41
N LYS A 367 -15.46 -5.27 -32.66
CA LYS A 367 -15.95 -4.10 -31.91
C LYS A 367 -17.36 -3.58 -32.18
N ASN A 368 -18.04 -3.89 -33.28
CA ASN A 368 -19.09 -2.94 -33.74
C ASN A 368 -20.56 -3.33 -33.60
N LYS A 369 -20.96 -4.55 -33.18
CA LYS A 369 -22.41 -4.86 -33.03
C LYS A 369 -22.83 -5.48 -31.70
N LYS A 370 -22.12 -6.49 -31.21
CA LYS A 370 -22.53 -7.22 -29.98
C LYS A 370 -22.25 -6.45 -28.68
N VAL A 371 -21.27 -5.55 -28.72
CA VAL A 371 -20.88 -4.70 -27.59
C VAL A 371 -21.87 -3.54 -27.41
N VAL A 372 -22.30 -2.92 -28.50
CA VAL A 372 -23.25 -1.78 -28.48
C VAL A 372 -24.58 -2.20 -27.85
N SER A 373 -25.16 -3.32 -28.28
CA SER A 373 -26.42 -3.81 -27.71
C SER A 373 -26.33 -4.18 -26.21
N ARG A 374 -25.16 -4.58 -25.73
CA ARG A 374 -24.94 -4.87 -24.31
C ARG A 374 -24.75 -3.58 -23.50
N ILE A 375 -24.08 -2.59 -24.07
CA ILE A 375 -23.93 -1.26 -23.45
C ILE A 375 -25.30 -0.59 -23.32
N ASP A 376 -26.13 -0.63 -24.37
CA ASP A 376 -27.47 -0.01 -24.33
C ASP A 376 -28.34 -0.64 -23.22
N LYS A 377 -28.24 -1.95 -23.02
CA LYS A 377 -28.93 -2.65 -21.93
C LYS A 377 -28.42 -2.21 -20.56
N LEU A 378 -27.10 -2.15 -20.37
CA LEU A 378 -26.47 -1.70 -19.11
C LEU A 378 -26.75 -0.22 -18.82
N LEU A 379 -26.85 0.62 -19.85
CA LEU A 379 -27.23 2.02 -19.72
C LEU A 379 -28.68 2.17 -19.29
N ALA A 380 -29.59 1.37 -19.86
CA ALA A 380 -30.99 1.36 -19.45
C ALA A 380 -31.16 0.89 -17.99
N GLU A 381 -30.46 -0.18 -17.60
CA GLU A 381 -30.41 -0.64 -16.20
C GLU A 381 -29.85 0.44 -15.27
N GLY A 382 -28.72 1.07 -15.64
CA GLY A 382 -28.11 2.15 -14.85
C GLY A 382 -28.96 3.42 -14.76
N GLN A 383 -29.85 3.66 -15.73
CA GLN A 383 -30.70 4.86 -15.74
C GLN A 383 -31.78 4.80 -14.66
N GLU A 384 -32.27 3.61 -14.32
CA GLU A 384 -33.19 3.42 -13.18
C GLU A 384 -32.53 3.83 -11.85
N PHE A 385 -31.24 3.53 -11.66
CA PHE A 385 -30.46 3.98 -10.49
C PHE A 385 -30.28 5.50 -10.42
N VAL A 386 -30.25 6.18 -11.57
CA VAL A 386 -30.07 7.64 -11.64
C VAL A 386 -31.40 8.37 -11.45
N ASP A 387 -32.43 7.94 -12.17
CA ASP A 387 -33.71 8.64 -12.25
C ASP A 387 -34.63 8.26 -11.07
N LEU A 388 -34.54 7.01 -10.59
CA LEU A 388 -35.43 6.43 -9.58
C LEU A 388 -34.65 5.60 -8.53
N PRO A 389 -33.72 6.21 -7.78
CA PRO A 389 -32.80 5.48 -6.88
C PRO A 389 -33.52 4.66 -5.79
N ALA A 390 -34.73 5.05 -5.38
CA ALA A 390 -35.52 4.33 -4.38
C ALA A 390 -36.13 3.01 -4.88
N LEU A 391 -36.21 2.82 -6.20
CA LEU A 391 -36.72 1.59 -6.84
C LEU A 391 -35.59 0.67 -7.32
N ALA A 392 -34.36 1.17 -7.28
CA ALA A 392 -33.20 0.44 -7.76
C ALA A 392 -32.87 -0.74 -6.84
N ASP A 393 -32.33 -1.80 -7.43
CA ASP A 393 -31.97 -3.01 -6.69
C ASP A 393 -30.89 -2.70 -5.64
N MET A 394 -31.12 -3.16 -4.41
CA MET A 394 -30.25 -2.90 -3.26
C MET A 394 -28.90 -3.63 -3.35
N ASP A 395 -28.82 -4.70 -4.15
CA ASP A 395 -27.59 -5.48 -4.37
C ASP A 395 -26.73 -4.92 -5.51
N SER A 396 -27.09 -3.75 -6.04
CA SER A 396 -26.46 -3.14 -7.21
C SER A 396 -26.00 -1.71 -6.90
N ILE A 397 -24.87 -1.32 -7.47
CA ILE A 397 -24.29 0.01 -7.28
C ILE A 397 -23.74 0.55 -8.59
N LEU A 398 -23.88 1.86 -8.82
CA LEU A 398 -23.29 2.49 -9.98
C LEU A 398 -21.77 2.53 -9.82
N ILE A 399 -21.05 2.15 -10.89
CA ILE A 399 -19.58 2.16 -10.88
C ILE A 399 -19.01 3.53 -10.49
N ARG A 400 -19.70 4.62 -10.85
CA ARG A 400 -19.26 6.00 -10.55
C ARG A 400 -19.20 6.27 -9.04
N ASP A 401 -20.05 5.60 -8.26
CA ASP A 401 -20.16 5.74 -6.81
C ASP A 401 -19.14 4.85 -6.09
N THR A 402 -18.47 3.95 -6.82
CA THR A 402 -17.34 3.13 -6.33
C THR A 402 -15.98 3.75 -6.65
N CYS A 403 -15.94 4.94 -7.25
CA CYS A 403 -14.71 5.49 -7.79
C CYS A 403 -14.02 6.45 -6.83
N GLN A 404 -12.69 6.42 -6.80
CA GLN A 404 -11.85 7.45 -6.20
C GLN A 404 -10.90 8.06 -7.23
N GLN A 405 -10.45 9.28 -6.96
CA GLN A 405 -9.52 9.98 -7.81
C GLN A 405 -8.35 10.52 -6.99
N SER A 406 -7.17 10.50 -7.60
CA SER A 406 -5.98 11.14 -7.05
C SER A 406 -5.33 11.97 -8.14
N SER A 407 -4.99 13.21 -7.80
CA SER A 407 -4.28 14.11 -8.70
C SER A 407 -2.91 14.44 -8.11
N MET A 408 -1.89 14.49 -8.97
CA MET A 408 -0.53 14.82 -8.55
C MET A 408 0.26 15.50 -9.66
N ILE A 409 1.15 16.39 -9.27
CA ILE A 409 2.18 16.94 -10.17
C ILE A 409 3.38 15.99 -10.16
N CYS A 410 3.87 15.65 -11.34
CA CYS A 410 5.03 14.79 -11.51
C CYS A 410 6.32 15.54 -11.13
N GLN A 411 7.01 15.11 -10.08
CA GLN A 411 8.14 15.83 -9.51
C GLN A 411 9.51 15.30 -10.01
N PRO A 412 10.58 16.12 -9.97
CA PRO A 412 11.92 15.72 -10.42
C PRO A 412 12.51 14.49 -9.70
N GLN A 413 12.11 14.18 -8.48
CA GLN A 413 12.60 13.01 -7.72
C GLN A 413 12.16 11.68 -8.35
N GLN A 414 11.15 11.71 -9.23
CA GLN A 414 10.48 10.55 -9.81
C GLN A 414 10.88 10.31 -11.28
N GLN A 415 11.89 11.05 -11.76
CA GLN A 415 12.31 11.08 -13.16
C GLN A 415 13.51 10.16 -13.43
N ASN A 416 13.59 9.68 -14.67
CA ASN A 416 14.83 9.15 -15.23
C ASN A 416 15.78 10.29 -15.65
N VAL A 417 17.01 9.95 -16.04
CA VAL A 417 18.05 10.92 -16.45
C VAL A 417 17.66 11.82 -17.64
N HIS A 418 16.52 11.58 -18.28
CA HIS A 418 15.99 12.35 -19.41
C HIS A 418 14.67 13.07 -19.09
N GLY A 419 14.29 13.21 -17.82
CA GLY A 419 13.11 13.98 -17.42
C GLY A 419 11.77 13.28 -17.59
N ARG A 420 11.76 11.97 -17.86
CA ARG A 420 10.53 11.16 -17.92
C ARG A 420 10.27 10.43 -16.62
N ILE A 421 9.01 10.36 -16.22
CA ILE A 421 8.59 9.64 -15.03
C ILE A 421 8.72 8.13 -15.23
N PHE A 422 9.22 7.44 -14.22
CA PHE A 422 9.38 5.98 -14.24
C PHE A 422 8.02 5.27 -14.32
N GLY A 423 7.95 4.21 -15.14
CA GLY A 423 6.74 3.39 -15.27
C GLY A 423 6.34 2.75 -13.94
N GLY A 424 7.34 2.29 -13.18
CA GLY A 424 7.18 1.75 -11.83
C GLY A 424 6.50 2.70 -10.86
N TYR A 425 6.88 3.98 -10.89
CA TYR A 425 6.26 5.01 -10.05
C TYR A 425 4.77 5.20 -10.39
N LEU A 426 4.43 5.22 -11.69
CA LEU A 426 3.03 5.32 -12.14
C LEU A 426 2.23 4.08 -11.71
N MET A 427 2.80 2.88 -11.84
CA MET A 427 2.14 1.65 -11.39
C MET A 427 1.92 1.63 -9.88
N ARG A 428 2.91 2.08 -9.11
CA ARG A 428 2.78 2.25 -7.66
C ARG A 428 1.58 3.12 -7.32
N LYS A 429 1.50 4.31 -7.91
CA LYS A 429 0.41 5.25 -7.64
C LYS A 429 -0.96 4.73 -8.08
N ALA A 430 -1.02 4.02 -9.21
CA ALA A 430 -2.23 3.32 -9.63
C ALA A 430 -2.66 2.26 -8.61
N SER A 431 -1.71 1.45 -8.14
CA SER A 431 -1.98 0.35 -7.20
C SER A 431 -2.37 0.84 -5.80
N GLU A 432 -1.73 1.90 -5.29
CA GLU A 432 -2.07 2.53 -4.01
C GLU A 432 -3.50 3.11 -4.05
N LEU A 433 -3.86 3.76 -5.16
CA LEU A 433 -5.22 4.27 -5.37
C LEU A 433 -6.23 3.11 -5.47
N ALA A 434 -5.93 2.08 -6.25
CA ALA A 434 -6.80 0.90 -6.41
C ALA A 434 -7.05 0.17 -5.08
N PHE A 435 -6.00 0.02 -4.27
CA PHE A 435 -6.10 -0.55 -2.93
C PHE A 435 -7.00 0.29 -2.04
N SER A 436 -6.81 1.61 -2.02
CA SER A 436 -7.63 2.53 -1.24
C SER A 436 -9.10 2.47 -1.65
N THR A 437 -9.37 2.42 -2.96
CA THR A 437 -10.74 2.34 -3.50
C THR A 437 -11.42 1.03 -3.10
N ALA A 438 -10.71 -0.10 -3.19
CA ALA A 438 -11.23 -1.39 -2.76
C ALA A 438 -11.49 -1.42 -1.25
N TYR A 439 -10.58 -0.87 -0.45
CA TYR A 439 -10.71 -0.78 1.00
C TYR A 439 -11.96 0.03 1.39
N THR A 440 -12.14 1.22 0.80
CA THR A 440 -13.30 2.06 1.09
C THR A 440 -14.61 1.47 0.62
N PHE A 441 -14.58 0.68 -0.46
CA PHE A 441 -15.76 0.02 -1.00
C PHE A 441 -16.20 -1.16 -0.13
N ASP A 442 -15.27 -2.06 0.21
CA ASP A 442 -15.56 -3.31 0.93
C ASP A 442 -15.62 -3.10 2.46
N GLY A 443 -14.97 -2.05 2.98
CA GLY A 443 -14.82 -1.83 4.42
C GLY A 443 -13.87 -2.82 5.10
N ALA A 444 -13.22 -3.71 4.33
CA ALA A 444 -12.23 -4.67 4.80
C ALA A 444 -10.92 -4.53 4.01
N SER A 445 -9.83 -5.05 4.59
CA SER A 445 -8.49 -4.96 4.01
C SER A 445 -8.37 -5.78 2.72
N PRO A 446 -8.16 -5.15 1.54
CA PRO A 446 -8.01 -5.86 0.29
C PRO A 446 -6.75 -6.73 0.28
N ARG A 447 -6.84 -7.89 -0.37
CA ARG A 447 -5.69 -8.75 -0.61
C ARG A 447 -5.23 -8.62 -2.05
N PHE A 448 -3.92 -8.39 -2.25
CA PHE A 448 -3.33 -8.43 -3.59
C PHE A 448 -3.34 -9.86 -4.16
N VAL A 449 -3.79 -10.00 -5.41
CA VAL A 449 -3.83 -11.29 -6.12
C VAL A 449 -3.01 -11.21 -7.40
N GLU A 450 -3.33 -10.24 -8.25
CA GLU A 450 -2.69 -10.08 -9.54
C GLU A 450 -2.78 -8.63 -10.04
N VAL A 451 -1.87 -8.29 -10.94
CA VAL A 451 -1.95 -7.11 -11.79
C VAL A 451 -2.09 -7.60 -13.22
N ASP A 452 -3.19 -7.22 -13.87
CA ASP A 452 -3.37 -7.55 -15.29
C ASP A 452 -2.42 -6.72 -16.17
N HIS A 453 -2.39 -7.02 -17.46
CA HIS A 453 -1.47 -6.42 -18.40
C HIS A 453 -1.56 -4.87 -18.44
N VAL A 454 -0.44 -4.19 -18.20
CA VAL A 454 -0.33 -2.72 -18.18
C VAL A 454 0.34 -2.20 -19.46
N TYR A 455 -0.26 -1.17 -20.08
CA TYR A 455 0.30 -0.49 -21.25
C TYR A 455 0.64 0.98 -20.97
N PHE A 456 1.85 1.40 -21.32
CA PHE A 456 2.25 2.81 -21.30
C PHE A 456 2.07 3.42 -22.68
N VAL A 457 0.91 4.04 -22.89
CA VAL A 457 0.50 4.55 -24.22
C VAL A 457 1.24 5.84 -24.59
N LYS A 458 1.44 6.73 -23.61
CA LYS A 458 2.11 8.02 -23.77
C LYS A 458 3.18 8.20 -22.68
N PRO A 459 4.29 8.88 -22.98
CA PRO A 459 5.24 9.28 -21.96
C PRO A 459 4.60 10.31 -21.02
N VAL A 460 5.07 10.32 -19.77
CA VAL A 460 4.72 11.31 -18.76
C VAL A 460 6.02 12.01 -18.36
N ASP A 461 6.05 13.33 -18.48
CA ASP A 461 7.23 14.14 -18.20
C ASP A 461 7.11 14.85 -16.85
N VAL A 462 8.24 15.27 -16.28
CA VAL A 462 8.25 16.11 -15.08
C VAL A 462 7.45 17.40 -15.32
N GLY A 463 6.69 17.82 -14.30
CA GLY A 463 5.79 18.96 -14.36
C GLY A 463 4.43 18.65 -14.99
N ASN A 464 4.21 17.45 -15.55
CA ASN A 464 2.88 17.04 -15.98
C ASN A 464 1.95 16.88 -14.77
N PHE A 465 0.72 17.38 -14.90
CA PHE A 465 -0.36 17.13 -13.96
C PHE A 465 -1.04 15.82 -14.32
N LEU A 466 -0.94 14.82 -13.45
CA LEU A 466 -1.55 13.51 -13.63
C LEU A 466 -2.80 13.40 -12.77
N ARG A 467 -3.92 12.99 -13.39
CA ARG A 467 -5.14 12.58 -12.69
C ARG A 467 -5.36 11.09 -12.90
N MET A 468 -5.40 10.34 -11.82
CA MET A 468 -5.67 8.91 -11.80
C MET A 468 -7.06 8.68 -11.24
N LYS A 469 -7.82 7.79 -11.86
CA LYS A 469 -9.15 7.37 -11.42
C LYS A 469 -9.15 5.86 -11.25
N SER A 470 -9.61 5.41 -10.10
CA SER A 470 -9.85 4.01 -9.78
C SER A 470 -11.33 3.81 -9.50
N CYS A 471 -11.86 2.66 -9.84
CA CYS A 471 -13.24 2.27 -9.56
C CYS A 471 -13.27 0.76 -9.28
N THR A 472 -14.15 0.33 -8.38
CA THR A 472 -14.32 -1.09 -8.07
C THR A 472 -15.48 -1.65 -8.89
N PRO A 473 -15.20 -2.45 -9.94
CA PRO A 473 -16.29 -3.07 -10.68
C PRO A 473 -16.83 -4.27 -9.89
N VAL A 474 -18.08 -4.17 -9.44
CA VAL A 474 -18.79 -5.29 -8.82
C VAL A 474 -19.32 -6.17 -9.95
N PHE A 475 -18.86 -7.42 -10.00
CA PHE A 475 -19.47 -8.45 -10.84
C PHE A 475 -19.88 -9.60 -9.94
N SER A 476 -21.14 -10.03 -10.01
CA SER A 476 -21.53 -11.32 -9.43
C SER A 476 -20.74 -12.41 -10.17
N ILE A 477 -19.73 -13.01 -9.54
CA ILE A 477 -19.16 -14.25 -10.04
C ILE A 477 -20.14 -15.35 -9.62
N PRO A 478 -20.88 -15.99 -10.54
CA PRO A 478 -21.71 -17.11 -10.16
C PRO A 478 -20.77 -18.24 -9.75
N ASN A 479 -20.79 -18.59 -8.46
CA ASN A 479 -20.02 -19.67 -7.83
C ASN A 479 -18.53 -19.38 -7.55
N PHE A 480 -18.27 -18.61 -6.49
CA PHE A 480 -17.18 -18.91 -5.56
C PHE A 480 -17.72 -18.99 -4.13
#